data_AF-A0A5C7HBU9-F1
#
_entry.id   AF-A0A5C7HBU9-F1
#
_cell.length_a   1.000
_cell.length_b   1.000
_cell.length_c   1.000
_cell.angle_alpha   90.00
_cell.angle_beta   90.00
_cell.angle_gamma   90.00
#
_symmetry.space_group_name_H-M   'P 1'
#
loop_
_entity.id
_entity.type
_entity.pdbx_description
1 polymer ?
#
loop_
_entity_poly.entity_id
_entity_poly.type
_entity_poly.pdbx_seq_one_letter_code
_entity_poly.pdbx_strand_id
1 'polypeptide(L)'
;MRYSKGAPPMLLVQKVSAVHALVEMERIIARYRNEVGLPHSTHEELRTVEVESWKSEIAELEKSINILETRLRHFSGEDISNLGVNELKQLERQLKIGMDRILSKKQDHVISEEINLLKNRETDLQEENLRLQQRVRTEKLLIFYESGAWRCYLHYSNATRAGYVCMKIVGKNAMLRSSGCLVE
;
A
#
# COMPACT_ATOMS: atom_id res chain seq x y z
N MET A 1 1.76 38.77 86.58
CA MET A 1 1.08 37.54 87.05
C MET A 1 0.40 36.87 85.86
N ARG A 2 0.87 35.69 85.43
CA ARG A 2 0.29 34.94 84.30
C ARG A 2 -0.57 33.81 84.86
N TYR A 3 -1.90 33.92 84.74
CA TYR A 3 -2.80 32.79 84.93
C TYR A 3 -2.80 31.93 83.65
N SER A 4 -2.37 30.68 83.78
CA SER A 4 -2.40 29.68 82.71
C SER A 4 -3.85 29.27 82.44
N LYS A 5 -4.32 29.54 81.22
CA LYS A 5 -5.61 29.07 80.69
C LYS A 5 -5.58 27.53 80.57
N GLY A 6 -6.23 26.83 81.48
CA GLY A 6 -6.61 25.43 81.27
C GLY A 6 -7.71 25.35 80.20
N ALA A 7 -7.58 24.43 79.24
CA ALA A 7 -8.58 24.23 78.19
C ALA A 7 -9.94 23.82 78.82
N PRO A 8 -11.09 24.25 78.26
CA PRO A 8 -12.41 23.89 78.79
C PRO A 8 -12.59 22.36 78.85
N PRO A 9 -13.20 21.81 79.91
CA PRO A 9 -13.34 20.35 80.10
C PRO A 9 -13.96 19.61 78.89
N MET A 10 -14.92 20.23 78.19
CA MET A 10 -15.53 19.66 76.98
C MET A 10 -14.56 19.42 75.83
N LEU A 11 -13.58 20.32 75.65
CA LEU A 11 -12.58 20.23 74.58
C LEU A 11 -11.61 19.06 74.83
N LEU A 12 -11.32 18.77 76.10
CA LEU A 12 -10.52 17.61 76.48
C LEU A 12 -11.27 16.30 76.24
N VAL A 13 -12.55 16.23 76.61
CA VAL A 13 -13.39 15.04 76.39
C VAL A 13 -13.52 14.72 74.89
N GLN A 14 -13.75 15.73 74.04
CA GLN A 14 -13.82 15.55 72.59
C GLN A 14 -12.49 15.06 72.00
N LYS A 15 -11.36 15.60 72.46
CA LYS A 15 -10.02 15.15 72.03
C LYS A 15 -9.76 13.70 72.43
N VAL A 16 -10.09 13.32 73.67
CA VAL A 16 -9.91 11.94 74.14
C VAL A 16 -10.81 10.98 73.36
N SER A 17 -12.05 11.36 73.09
CA SER A 17 -12.97 10.56 72.26
C SER A 17 -12.46 10.38 70.83
N ALA A 18 -11.93 11.43 70.20
CA ALA A 18 -11.34 11.35 68.87
C ALA A 18 -10.10 10.46 68.84
N VAL A 19 -9.21 10.57 69.83
CA VAL A 19 -8.02 9.70 69.95
C VAL A 19 -8.44 8.24 70.14
N HIS A 20 -9.43 7.97 71.00
CA HIS A 20 -9.94 6.62 71.20
C HIS A 20 -10.56 6.05 69.91
N ALA A 21 -11.30 6.85 69.15
CA ALA A 21 -11.87 6.45 67.87
C ALA A 21 -10.77 6.14 66.82
N LEU A 22 -9.69 6.91 66.80
CA LEU A 22 -8.54 6.66 65.92
C LEU A 22 -7.84 5.34 66.28
N VAL A 23 -7.57 5.12 67.57
CA VAL A 23 -6.96 3.87 68.06
C VAL A 23 -7.83 2.66 67.75
N GLU A 24 -9.15 2.77 67.90
CA GLU A 24 -10.07 1.67 67.59
C GLU A 24 -10.16 1.40 66.09
N MET A 25 -10.17 2.45 65.26
CA MET A 25 -10.09 2.33 63.80
C MET A 25 -8.81 1.59 63.38
N GLU A 26 -7.66 1.97 63.93
CA GLU A 26 -6.39 1.29 63.66
C GLU A 26 -6.43 -0.19 64.07
N ARG A 27 -7.03 -0.49 65.22
CA ARG A 27 -7.20 -1.87 65.71
C ARG A 27 -8.11 -2.70 64.81
N ILE A 28 -9.20 -2.12 64.31
CA ILE A 28 -10.12 -2.78 63.38
C ILE A 28 -9.41 -3.04 62.04
N ILE A 29 -8.73 -2.04 61.49
CA ILE A 29 -7.96 -2.15 60.25
C ILE A 29 -6.89 -3.25 60.38
N ALA A 30 -6.18 -3.29 61.50
CA ALA A 30 -5.16 -4.30 61.75
C ALA A 30 -5.73 -5.74 61.78
N ARG A 31 -6.90 -5.94 62.41
CA ARG A 31 -7.57 -7.25 62.41
C ARG A 31 -8.00 -7.69 61.01
N TYR A 32 -8.67 -6.81 60.26
CA TYR A 32 -9.06 -7.10 58.88
C TYR A 32 -7.87 -7.47 58.01
N ARG A 33 -6.76 -6.74 58.12
CA ARG A 33 -5.52 -7.04 57.37
C ARG A 33 -4.97 -8.43 57.69
N ASN A 34 -4.99 -8.83 58.96
CA ASN A 34 -4.53 -10.16 59.37
C ASN A 34 -5.47 -11.29 58.91
N GLU A 35 -6.79 -11.08 58.93
CA GLU A 35 -7.77 -12.07 58.47
C GLU A 35 -7.69 -12.31 56.95
N VAL A 36 -7.34 -11.29 56.17
CA VAL A 36 -7.17 -11.39 54.71
C VAL A 36 -5.74 -11.82 54.31
N GLY A 37 -4.86 -12.08 55.29
CA GLY A 37 -3.50 -12.54 55.02
C GLY A 37 -2.56 -11.47 54.45
N LEU A 38 -2.80 -10.19 54.75
CA LEU A 38 -1.92 -9.05 54.46
C LEU A 38 -1.23 -8.55 55.75
N PRO A 39 -0.34 -9.32 56.39
CA PRO A 39 0.42 -8.83 57.54
C PRO A 39 1.48 -7.84 57.04
N HIS A 40 1.28 -6.55 57.33
CA HIS A 40 2.31 -5.51 57.30
C HIS A 40 3.24 -5.44 56.08
N SER A 41 2.81 -5.78 54.87
CA SER A 41 3.43 -5.14 53.71
C SER A 41 3.02 -3.68 53.76
N THR A 42 3.96 -2.79 54.06
CA THR A 42 3.68 -1.36 53.93
C THR A 42 3.23 -1.15 52.49
N HIS A 43 2.14 -0.42 52.27
CA HIS A 43 1.68 -0.08 50.91
C HIS A 43 2.82 0.57 50.08
N GLU A 44 3.83 1.10 50.77
CA GLU A 44 5.11 1.54 50.23
C GLU A 44 5.95 0.40 49.65
N GLU A 45 6.13 -0.74 50.33
CA GLU A 45 6.90 -1.89 49.83
C GLU A 45 6.32 -2.47 48.54
N LEU A 46 5.00 -2.70 48.46
CA LEU A 46 4.38 -3.18 47.22
C LEU A 46 4.56 -2.18 46.06
N ARG A 47 4.37 -0.88 46.33
CA ARG A 47 4.59 0.18 45.34
C ARG A 47 6.05 0.26 44.91
N THR A 48 7.00 0.06 45.82
CA THR A 48 8.42 0.07 45.47
C THR A 48 8.80 -1.11 44.58
N VAL A 49 8.23 -2.30 44.84
CA VAL A 49 8.44 -3.50 43.99
C VAL A 49 7.85 -3.29 42.60
N GLU A 50 6.64 -2.73 42.49
CA GLU A 50 6.03 -2.40 41.19
C GLU A 50 6.84 -1.35 40.43
N VAL A 51 7.26 -0.27 41.11
CA VAL A 51 8.09 0.79 40.50
C VAL A 51 9.43 0.23 40.03
N GLU A 52 10.07 -0.65 40.79
CA GLU A 52 11.34 -1.26 40.40
C GLU A 52 11.16 -2.26 39.24
N SER A 53 10.05 -2.98 39.20
CA SER A 53 9.67 -3.81 38.06
C SER A 53 9.52 -2.97 36.78
N TRP A 54 8.82 -1.82 36.86
CA TRP A 54 8.67 -0.94 35.70
C TRP A 54 9.98 -0.31 35.24
N LYS A 55 10.86 0.06 36.17
CA LYS A 55 12.20 0.55 35.82
C LYS A 55 13.03 -0.52 35.12
N SER A 56 12.98 -1.76 35.60
CA SER A 56 13.66 -2.89 34.96
C SER A 56 13.14 -3.10 33.53
N GLU A 57 11.82 -3.09 33.35
CA GLU A 57 11.19 -3.22 32.04
C GLU A 57 11.62 -2.09 31.09
N ILE A 58 11.63 -0.84 31.56
CA ILE A 58 12.11 0.31 30.79
C ILE A 58 13.57 0.10 30.36
N ALA A 59 14.44 -0.31 31.28
CA ALA A 59 15.85 -0.56 30.98
C ALA A 59 16.04 -1.69 29.96
N GLU A 60 15.23 -2.74 30.00
CA GLU A 60 15.26 -3.83 29.02
C GLU A 60 14.80 -3.37 27.63
N LEU A 61 13.76 -2.53 27.58
CA LEU A 61 13.29 -1.92 26.33
C LEU A 61 14.33 -0.97 25.74
N GLU A 62 14.94 -0.11 26.56
CA GLU A 62 16.03 0.79 26.14
C GLU A 62 17.22 0.01 25.59
N LYS A 63 17.61 -1.09 26.24
CA LYS A 63 18.65 -1.98 25.73
C LYS A 63 18.27 -2.59 24.38
N SER A 64 17.01 -3.01 24.24
CA SER A 64 16.50 -3.58 22.99
C SER A 64 16.52 -2.56 21.85
N ILE A 65 16.13 -1.31 22.12
CA ILE A 65 16.21 -0.20 21.17
C ILE A 65 17.66 0.00 20.72
N ASN A 66 18.59 0.14 21.66
CA ASN A 66 20.01 0.34 21.34
C ASN A 66 20.58 -0.79 20.46
N ILE A 67 20.22 -2.04 20.73
CA ILE A 67 20.64 -3.19 19.92
C ILE A 67 20.06 -3.09 18.50
N LEU A 68 18.78 -2.75 18.37
CA LEU A 68 18.12 -2.62 17.06
C LEU A 68 18.71 -1.47 16.25
N GLU A 69 18.93 -0.32 16.86
CA GLU A 69 19.55 0.84 16.20
C GLU A 69 20.97 0.52 15.74
N THR A 70 21.76 -0.16 16.57
CA THR A 70 23.10 -0.61 16.19
C THR A 70 23.06 -1.57 15.01
N ARG A 71 22.11 -2.51 14.98
CA ARG A 71 21.91 -3.40 13.82
C ARG A 71 21.49 -2.61 12.58
N LEU A 72 20.64 -1.59 12.69
CA LEU A 72 20.25 -0.75 11.56
C LEU A 72 21.43 0.02 10.99
N ARG A 73 22.31 0.57 11.84
CA ARG A 73 23.58 1.18 11.40
C ARG A 73 24.44 0.19 10.63
N HIS A 74 24.64 -1.02 11.17
CA HIS A 74 25.37 -2.07 10.47
C HIS A 74 24.73 -2.43 9.11
N PHE A 75 23.41 -2.61 9.04
CA PHE A 75 22.73 -2.86 7.76
C PHE A 75 22.85 -1.71 6.77
N SER A 76 23.01 -0.48 7.27
CA SER A 76 23.21 0.73 6.47
C SER A 76 24.67 0.94 6.05
N GLY A 77 25.58 0.03 6.45
CA GLY A 77 27.01 0.14 6.12
C GLY A 77 27.82 1.00 7.08
N GLU A 78 27.25 1.41 8.22
CA GLU A 78 27.90 2.17 9.28
C GLU A 78 28.49 1.23 10.36
N ASP A 79 29.45 1.70 11.15
CA ASP A 79 30.12 0.96 12.25
C ASP A 79 30.70 -0.43 11.87
N ILE A 80 30.88 -0.71 10.56
CA ILE A 80 31.29 -2.01 10.03
C ILE A 80 32.69 -2.43 10.50
N SER A 81 33.59 -1.46 10.72
CA SER A 81 34.96 -1.71 11.19
C SER A 81 35.02 -2.43 12.54
N ASN A 82 33.93 -2.37 13.32
CA ASN A 82 33.85 -2.94 14.65
C ASN A 82 33.41 -4.42 14.63
N LEU A 83 33.05 -4.95 13.44
CA LEU A 83 32.57 -6.32 13.27
C LEU A 83 33.70 -7.28 12.86
N GLY A 84 33.69 -8.47 13.42
CA GLY A 84 34.57 -9.56 12.99
C GLY A 84 34.13 -10.18 11.66
N VAL A 85 35.03 -10.96 11.03
CA VAL A 85 34.77 -11.60 9.73
C VAL A 85 33.52 -12.49 9.73
N ASN A 86 33.25 -13.20 10.83
CA ASN A 86 32.08 -14.07 10.93
C ASN A 86 30.76 -13.29 11.02
N GLU A 87 30.78 -12.17 11.76
CA GLU A 87 29.63 -11.28 11.91
C GLU A 87 29.34 -10.57 10.60
N LEU A 88 30.39 -10.13 9.89
CA LEU A 88 30.26 -9.52 8.56
C LEU A 88 29.64 -10.50 7.55
N LYS A 89 30.10 -11.76 7.54
CA LYS A 89 29.49 -12.81 6.71
C LYS A 89 28.03 -13.07 7.07
N GLN A 90 27.65 -12.97 8.34
CA GLN A 90 26.27 -13.11 8.77
C GLN A 90 25.41 -11.93 8.30
N LEU A 91 25.92 -10.72 8.43
CA LEU A 91 25.28 -9.49 7.97
C LEU A 91 25.04 -9.54 6.45
N GLU A 92 26.04 -9.94 5.67
CA GLU A 92 25.94 -10.11 4.23
C GLU A 92 24.84 -11.12 3.85
N ARG A 93 24.81 -12.29 4.52
CA ARG A 93 23.76 -13.30 4.28
C ARG A 93 22.37 -12.75 4.57
N GLN A 94 22.20 -12.01 5.66
CA GLN A 94 20.91 -11.42 6.02
C GLN A 94 20.46 -10.37 5.01
N LEU A 95 21.38 -9.49 4.57
CA LEU A 95 21.11 -8.51 3.53
C LEU A 95 20.73 -9.18 2.21
N LYS A 96 21.45 -10.22 1.79
CA LYS A 96 21.14 -10.97 0.57
C LYS A 96 19.74 -11.58 0.61
N ILE A 97 19.40 -12.28 1.70
CA ILE A 97 18.07 -12.86 1.89
C ILE A 97 16.99 -11.77 1.89
N GLY A 98 17.23 -10.63 2.55
CA GLY A 98 16.32 -9.49 2.55
C GLY A 98 16.09 -8.91 1.16
N MET A 99 17.18 -8.73 0.41
CA MET A 99 17.14 -8.24 -0.98
C MET A 99 16.36 -9.19 -1.88
N ASP A 100 16.65 -10.49 -1.82
CA ASP A 100 15.97 -11.51 -2.62
C ASP A 100 14.46 -11.50 -2.34
N ARG A 101 14.05 -11.41 -1.07
CA ARG A 101 12.63 -11.27 -0.69
C ARG A 101 11.97 -10.02 -1.28
N ILE A 102 12.65 -8.88 -1.24
CA ILE A 102 12.13 -7.62 -1.80
C ILE A 102 11.99 -7.74 -3.32
N LEU A 103 12.99 -8.29 -4.00
CA LEU A 103 12.99 -8.48 -5.45
C LEU A 103 11.90 -9.45 -5.89
N SER A 104 11.76 -10.60 -5.23
CA SER A 104 10.67 -11.56 -5.50
C SER A 104 9.31 -10.89 -5.34
N LYS A 105 9.06 -10.19 -4.23
CA LYS A 105 7.77 -9.51 -4.01
C LYS A 105 7.49 -8.44 -5.06
N LYS A 106 8.50 -7.68 -5.48
CA LYS A 106 8.38 -6.67 -6.54
C LYS A 106 8.07 -7.32 -7.89
N GLN A 107 8.74 -8.43 -8.21
CA GLN A 107 8.55 -9.15 -9.45
C GLN A 107 7.15 -9.81 -9.52
N ASP A 108 6.77 -10.52 -8.46
CA ASP A 108 5.57 -11.35 -8.44
C ASP A 108 4.29 -10.51 -8.41
N HIS A 109 4.29 -9.39 -7.70
CA HIS A 109 3.10 -8.56 -7.54
C HIS A 109 3.12 -7.35 -8.47
N VAL A 110 4.07 -6.42 -8.26
CA VAL A 110 4.03 -5.10 -8.91
C VAL A 110 4.27 -5.22 -10.42
N ILE A 111 5.31 -5.94 -10.82
CA ILE A 111 5.70 -6.02 -12.24
C ILE A 111 4.71 -6.91 -13.00
N SER A 112 4.31 -8.04 -12.42
CA SER A 112 3.35 -8.96 -13.05
C SER A 112 1.98 -8.31 -13.28
N GLU A 113 1.46 -7.59 -12.28
CA GLU A 113 0.17 -6.89 -12.39
C GLU A 113 0.21 -5.81 -13.48
N GLU A 114 1.25 -4.99 -13.50
CA GLU A 114 1.42 -3.94 -14.51
C GLU A 114 1.53 -4.52 -15.94
N ILE A 115 2.28 -5.61 -16.11
CA ILE A 115 2.39 -6.31 -17.39
C ILE A 115 1.02 -6.82 -17.86
N ASN A 116 0.23 -7.39 -16.96
CA ASN A 116 -1.10 -7.91 -17.31
C ASN A 116 -2.07 -6.78 -17.68
N LEU A 117 -2.04 -5.67 -16.93
CA LEU A 117 -2.83 -4.49 -17.24
C LEU A 117 -2.49 -3.92 -18.63
N LEU A 118 -1.20 -3.81 -18.94
CA LEU A 118 -0.73 -3.33 -20.24
C LEU A 118 -1.12 -4.29 -21.37
N LYS A 119 -1.03 -5.60 -21.16
CA LYS A 119 -1.47 -6.61 -22.14
C LYS A 119 -2.97 -6.51 -22.44
N ASN A 120 -3.81 -6.37 -21.42
CA ASN A 120 -5.26 -6.21 -21.63
C ASN A 120 -5.57 -4.91 -22.38
N ARG A 121 -4.87 -3.83 -22.06
CA ARG A 121 -5.03 -2.56 -22.79
C ARG A 121 -4.58 -2.68 -24.25
N GLU A 122 -3.52 -3.43 -24.51
CA GLU A 122 -3.07 -3.72 -25.87
C GLU A 122 -4.16 -4.47 -26.64
N THR A 123 -4.76 -5.51 -26.06
CA THR A 123 -5.82 -6.29 -26.72
C THR A 123 -7.05 -5.43 -27.02
N ASP A 124 -7.50 -4.61 -26.06
CA ASP A 124 -8.65 -3.73 -26.24
C ASP A 124 -8.42 -2.73 -27.39
N LEU A 125 -7.23 -2.13 -27.44
CA LEU A 125 -6.86 -1.19 -28.50
C LEU A 125 -6.74 -1.89 -29.87
N GLN A 126 -6.24 -3.13 -29.91
CA GLN A 126 -6.18 -3.91 -31.15
C GLN A 126 -7.59 -4.24 -31.67
N GLU A 127 -8.52 -4.61 -30.79
CA GLU A 127 -9.91 -4.86 -31.17
C GLU A 127 -10.61 -3.59 -31.65
N GLU A 128 -10.44 -2.46 -30.96
CA GLU A 128 -11.01 -1.19 -31.39
C GLU A 128 -10.45 -0.74 -32.73
N ASN A 129 -9.13 -0.84 -32.93
CA ASN A 129 -8.49 -0.51 -34.20
C ASN A 129 -9.02 -1.39 -35.34
N LEU A 130 -9.17 -2.70 -35.11
CA LEU A 130 -9.75 -3.61 -36.10
C LEU A 130 -11.19 -3.19 -36.47
N ARG A 131 -12.00 -2.86 -35.46
CA ARG A 131 -13.38 -2.39 -35.66
C ARG A 131 -13.42 -1.08 -36.46
N LEU A 132 -12.55 -0.13 -36.16
CA LEU A 132 -12.45 1.14 -36.89
C LEU A 132 -12.00 0.91 -38.34
N GLN A 133 -11.02 0.04 -38.59
CA GLN A 133 -10.59 -0.31 -39.94
C GLN A 133 -11.72 -0.93 -40.77
N GLN A 134 -12.54 -1.80 -40.16
CA GLN A 134 -13.72 -2.36 -40.82
C GLN A 134 -14.72 -1.27 -41.19
N ARG A 135 -15.03 -0.36 -40.26
CA ARG A 135 -15.93 0.79 -40.51
C ARG A 135 -15.44 1.67 -41.66
N VAL A 136 -14.15 2.02 -41.66
CA VAL A 136 -13.55 2.82 -42.74
C VAL A 136 -13.63 2.08 -44.08
N ARG A 137 -13.40 0.77 -44.10
CA ARG A 137 -13.58 -0.03 -45.34
C ARG A 137 -15.03 0.00 -45.82
N THR A 138 -16.00 -0.18 -44.92
CA THR A 138 -17.42 -0.16 -45.30
C THR A 138 -17.86 1.21 -45.78
N GLU A 139 -17.44 2.29 -45.13
CA GLU A 139 -17.73 3.67 -45.56
C GLU A 139 -17.10 3.96 -46.93
N LYS A 140 -15.84 3.56 -47.17
CA LYS A 140 -15.21 3.68 -48.48
C LYS A 140 -15.95 2.91 -49.56
N LEU A 141 -16.40 1.70 -49.26
CA LEU A 141 -17.21 0.90 -50.19
C LEU A 141 -18.53 1.61 -50.50
N LEU A 142 -19.25 2.10 -49.48
CA LEU A 142 -20.50 2.86 -49.66
C LEU A 142 -20.29 4.07 -50.56
N ILE A 143 -19.26 4.89 -50.31
CA ILE A 143 -18.91 6.04 -51.16
C ILE A 143 -18.60 5.59 -52.60
N PHE A 144 -17.90 4.48 -52.79
CA PHE A 144 -17.58 3.93 -54.11
C PHE A 144 -18.84 3.40 -54.84
N TYR A 145 -19.84 2.89 -54.12
CA TYR A 145 -21.15 2.51 -54.67
C TYR A 145 -22.00 3.75 -55.02
N GLU A 146 -22.13 4.70 -54.10
CA GLU A 146 -22.95 5.92 -54.27
C GLU A 146 -22.42 6.85 -55.36
N SER A 147 -21.09 6.98 -55.49
CA SER A 147 -20.46 7.77 -56.56
C SER A 147 -20.64 7.16 -57.96
N GLY A 148 -21.28 5.99 -58.08
CA GLY A 148 -21.44 5.27 -59.36
C GLY A 148 -20.13 4.72 -59.93
N ALA A 149 -19.04 4.82 -59.18
CA ALA A 149 -17.71 4.38 -59.61
C ALA A 149 -17.64 2.86 -59.79
N TRP A 150 -18.36 2.07 -58.97
CA TRP A 150 -18.58 0.64 -59.18
C TRP A 150 -19.14 0.30 -60.56
N ARG A 151 -20.09 1.11 -61.08
CA ARG A 151 -20.72 0.86 -62.39
C ARG A 151 -19.71 1.05 -63.52
N CYS A 152 -18.83 2.05 -63.39
CA CYS A 152 -17.70 2.24 -64.31
C CYS A 152 -16.66 1.13 -64.20
N TYR A 153 -16.37 0.65 -63.00
CA TYR A 153 -15.41 -0.44 -62.75
C TYR A 153 -15.91 -1.77 -63.33
N LEU A 154 -17.20 -2.07 -63.17
CA LEU A 154 -17.83 -3.27 -63.74
C LEU A 154 -17.90 -3.20 -65.28
N HIS A 155 -18.22 -2.03 -65.85
CA HIS A 155 -18.14 -1.81 -67.29
C HIS A 155 -16.70 -1.97 -67.82
N TYR A 156 -15.70 -1.41 -67.13
CA TYR A 156 -14.29 -1.55 -67.50
C TYR A 156 -13.82 -3.01 -67.46
N SER A 157 -14.15 -3.75 -66.38
CA SER A 157 -13.79 -5.16 -66.21
C SER A 157 -14.49 -6.06 -67.24
N ASN A 158 -15.76 -5.82 -67.54
CA ASN A 158 -16.49 -6.55 -68.57
C ASN A 158 -15.99 -6.19 -69.97
N ALA A 159 -15.62 -4.93 -70.20
CA ALA A 159 -14.98 -4.47 -71.43
C ALA A 159 -13.64 -5.18 -71.65
N THR A 160 -12.73 -5.19 -70.67
CA THR A 160 -11.44 -5.89 -70.79
C THR A 160 -11.60 -7.39 -70.97
N ARG A 161 -12.58 -8.01 -70.29
CA ARG A 161 -12.92 -9.44 -70.45
C ARG A 161 -13.56 -9.76 -71.80
N ALA A 162 -14.22 -8.79 -72.44
CA ALA A 162 -14.74 -8.85 -73.80
C ALA A 162 -13.76 -8.31 -74.86
N GLY A 163 -12.51 -8.03 -74.50
CA GLY A 163 -11.46 -7.56 -75.42
C GLY A 163 -11.45 -6.05 -75.73
N TYR A 164 -12.28 -5.25 -75.07
CA TYR A 164 -12.32 -3.79 -75.19
C TYR A 164 -11.42 -3.12 -74.13
N VAL A 165 -10.42 -2.37 -74.57
CA VAL A 165 -9.56 -1.55 -73.70
C VAL A 165 -10.29 -0.24 -73.36
N CYS A 166 -10.80 -0.10 -72.14
CA CYS A 166 -11.54 1.10 -71.73
C CYS A 166 -10.61 2.13 -71.07
N MET A 167 -9.87 2.94 -71.84
CA MET A 167 -9.09 4.05 -71.27
C MET A 167 -10.04 5.16 -70.78
N LYS A 168 -10.16 5.35 -69.45
CA LYS A 168 -10.97 6.44 -68.89
C LYS A 168 -10.18 7.75 -68.92
N ILE A 169 -10.54 8.61 -69.87
CA ILE A 169 -10.14 10.01 -69.91
C ILE A 169 -10.91 10.76 -68.82
N VAL A 170 -10.19 11.45 -67.93
CA VAL A 170 -10.74 12.54 -67.12
C VAL A 170 -11.15 13.65 -68.08
N GLY A 171 -12.46 13.88 -68.25
CA GLY A 171 -12.98 15.20 -68.65
C GLY A 171 -13.42 15.46 -70.10
N LYS A 172 -13.61 14.48 -70.99
CA LYS A 172 -14.32 14.70 -72.27
C LYS A 172 -15.21 13.53 -72.67
N ASN A 173 -16.50 13.79 -72.85
CA ASN A 173 -17.45 12.90 -73.51
C ASN A 173 -17.05 12.73 -74.98
N ALA A 174 -16.39 11.62 -75.31
CA ALA A 174 -16.22 11.18 -76.69
C ALA A 174 -16.29 9.64 -76.71
N MET A 175 -17.42 9.10 -77.19
CA MET A 175 -17.42 7.74 -77.73
C MET A 175 -16.66 7.78 -79.06
N LEU A 176 -15.40 7.35 -79.07
CA LEU A 176 -14.75 6.99 -80.31
C LEU A 176 -15.34 5.65 -80.75
N ARG A 177 -16.26 5.71 -81.73
CA ARG A 177 -16.58 4.58 -82.60
C ARG A 177 -15.26 4.11 -83.20
N SER A 178 -14.96 2.82 -83.08
CA SER A 178 -13.92 2.17 -83.86
C SER A 178 -14.23 2.40 -85.34
N SER A 179 -13.47 3.29 -85.97
CA SER A 179 -13.51 3.49 -87.40
C SER A 179 -12.94 2.24 -88.09
N GLY A 180 -13.84 1.46 -88.70
CA GLY A 180 -13.62 0.81 -89.98
C GLY A 180 -13.26 -0.68 -89.98
N CYS A 181 -14.27 -1.52 -90.17
CA CYS A 181 -14.24 -2.57 -91.19
C CYS A 181 -15.64 -2.69 -91.83
N LEU A 182 -15.75 -2.13 -93.04
CA LEU A 182 -16.62 -2.47 -94.17
C LEU A 182 -18.12 -2.71 -93.91
N VAL A 183 -18.99 -1.83 -94.42
CA VAL A 183 -19.75 -2.03 -95.69
C VAL A 183 -20.19 -0.64 -96.20
N GLU A 184 -19.82 -0.37 -97.46
CA GLU A 184 -20.07 0.79 -98.35
C GLU A 184 -19.52 2.19 -97.97
#